data_AF-A0A9W2XTG0-F1
#
_entry.id   AF-A0A9W2XTG0-F1
#
_cell.length_a   1.000
_cell.length_b   1.000
_cell.length_c   1.000
_cell.angle_alpha   90.00
_cell.angle_beta   90.00
_cell.angle_gamma   90.00
#
_symmetry.space_group_name_H-M   'P 1'
#
loop_
_entity.id
_entity.type
_entity.pdbx_description
1 polymer ?
#
loop_
_entity_poly.entity_id
_entity_poly.type
_entity_poly.pdbx_seq_one_letter_code
_entity_poly.pdbx_strand_id
1 'polypeptide(L)'
;METLRLNSASLCPSSIMSHVFNNVGPGLNVVVVDGESGVVDKIGILDMRGGKPGEILRFLRKIKPGRIVLVASFIDATTKMTTEIREMFIGMGSTLINSVKQRDSWVFVGRAGASNSSLFEKRAASDEKNNIYEGWPGMVELAGCFPGNRR
;
A
#
# COMPACT_ATOMS: atom_id res chain seq x y z
N MET A 1 1.51 -10.46 9.87
CA MET A 1 2.89 -9.93 9.80
C MET A 1 3.12 -9.55 8.33
N GLU A 2 2.49 -8.46 7.87
CA GLU A 2 2.55 -8.05 6.47
C GLU A 2 3.95 -7.51 6.15
N THR A 3 4.66 -8.17 5.24
CA THR A 3 5.98 -7.72 4.76
C THR A 3 5.80 -7.17 3.35
N LEU A 4 5.99 -5.86 3.19
CA LEU A 4 6.10 -5.24 1.87
C LEU A 4 7.45 -5.63 1.27
N ARG A 5 7.44 -6.57 0.33
CA ARG A 5 8.63 -6.95 -0.46
C ARG A 5 8.60 -6.19 -1.79
N LEU A 6 9.67 -5.45 -2.06
CA LEU A 6 9.93 -4.80 -3.35
C LEU A 6 10.86 -5.69 -4.17
N ASN A 7 10.42 -6.07 -5.37
CA ASN A 7 11.24 -6.76 -6.35
C ASN A 7 11.47 -5.81 -7.54
N SER A 8 12.47 -4.93 -7.45
CA SER A 8 13.05 -4.31 -8.64
C SER A 8 14.14 -5.24 -9.18
N ALA A 9 14.26 -5.29 -10.51
CA ALA A 9 15.07 -6.25 -11.26
C ALA A 9 16.46 -6.54 -10.67
N SER A 10 16.80 -7.83 -10.66
CA SER A 10 18.08 -8.44 -10.23
C SER A 10 18.45 -8.29 -8.75
N LEU A 11 18.28 -9.41 -8.01
CA LEU A 11 18.64 -9.70 -6.60
C LEU A 11 17.48 -9.57 -5.57
N CYS A 12 17.05 -10.72 -5.02
CA CYS A 12 16.18 -10.83 -3.84
C CYS A 12 16.96 -10.55 -2.53
N PRO A 13 16.33 -10.11 -1.41
CA PRO A 13 15.81 -8.77 -1.17
C PRO A 13 16.45 -8.12 0.08
N SER A 14 16.74 -6.82 0.02
CA SER A 14 16.74 -6.02 1.26
C SER A 14 15.29 -5.69 1.61
N SER A 15 14.76 -6.24 2.70
CA SER A 15 13.46 -5.80 3.23
C SER A 15 13.49 -4.29 3.49
N ILE A 16 12.41 -3.58 3.16
CA ILE A 16 12.31 -2.12 3.38
C ILE A 16 11.45 -1.82 4.61
N MET A 17 10.31 -2.50 4.73
CA MET A 17 9.45 -2.43 5.90
C MET A 17 9.22 -3.82 6.49
N SER A 18 9.44 -3.96 7.79
CA SER A 18 9.14 -5.19 8.53
C SER A 18 9.06 -4.93 10.04
N HIS A 19 8.45 -5.85 10.78
CA HIS A 19 8.50 -5.83 12.24
C HIS A 19 9.94 -5.92 12.77
N VAL A 20 10.85 -6.63 12.08
CA VAL A 20 12.26 -6.74 12.48
C VAL A 20 12.94 -5.37 12.49
N PHE A 21 12.55 -4.47 11.59
CA PHE A 21 13.06 -3.10 11.54
C PHE A 21 12.26 -2.11 12.39
N ASN A 22 11.24 -2.56 13.13
CA ASN A 22 10.38 -1.71 13.95
C ASN A 22 9.79 -0.50 13.18
N ASN A 23 9.53 -0.67 11.88
CA ASN A 23 9.08 0.40 11.00
C ASN A 23 7.74 0.07 10.29
N VAL A 24 6.91 -0.76 10.91
CA VAL A 24 5.54 -1.06 10.50
C VAL A 24 4.58 -0.79 11.65
N GLY A 25 3.36 -0.36 11.34
CA GLY A 25 2.34 -0.09 12.34
C GLY A 25 0.91 -0.21 11.81
N PRO A 26 -0.10 -0.22 12.70
CA PRO A 26 -1.50 -0.32 12.31
C PRO A 26 -1.92 0.78 11.33
N GLY A 27 -2.75 0.45 10.34
CA GLY A 27 -3.21 1.36 9.31
C GLY A 27 -2.63 1.02 7.93
N LEU A 28 -2.00 1.99 7.27
CA LEU A 28 -1.35 1.81 5.97
C LEU A 28 0.16 2.01 6.09
N ASN A 29 0.92 1.01 5.69
CA ASN A 29 2.37 1.04 5.59
C ASN A 29 2.72 1.36 4.14
N VAL A 30 3.43 2.47 3.91
CA VAL A 30 3.66 3.02 2.56
C VAL A 30 5.15 3.17 2.28
N VAL A 31 5.59 2.66 1.13
CA VAL A 31 6.92 2.93 0.55
C VAL A 31 6.73 3.71 -0.74
N VAL A 32 7.47 4.80 -0.89
CA VAL A 32 7.54 5.57 -2.13
C VAL A 32 8.92 5.40 -2.73
N VAL A 33 8.97 5.01 -3.99
CA VAL A 33 10.19 4.72 -4.72
C VAL A 33 10.27 5.61 -5.96
N ASP A 34 11.47 6.08 -6.26
CA ASP A 34 11.77 6.70 -7.53
C ASP A 34 11.59 5.71 -8.68
N GLY A 35 10.68 6.00 -9.60
CA GLY A 35 10.34 5.06 -10.66
C GLY A 35 11.34 4.97 -11.82
N GLU A 36 12.45 5.72 -11.77
CA GLU A 36 13.55 5.64 -12.75
C GLU A 36 14.77 4.97 -12.12
N SER A 37 15.21 5.42 -10.94
CA SER A 37 16.39 4.90 -10.25
C SER A 37 16.10 3.71 -9.32
N GLY A 38 14.85 3.47 -8.93
CA GLY A 38 14.49 2.44 -7.96
C GLY A 38 14.86 2.76 -6.50
N VAL A 39 15.34 3.99 -6.22
CA VAL A 39 15.74 4.42 -4.88
C VAL A 39 14.52 4.74 -4.01
N VAL A 40 14.55 4.33 -2.74
CA VAL A 40 13.49 4.68 -1.77
C VAL A 40 13.56 6.16 -1.43
N ASP A 41 12.45 6.84 -1.70
CA ASP A 41 12.24 8.25 -1.40
C ASP A 41 11.63 8.48 -0.01
N LYS A 42 10.66 7.60 0.28
CA LYS A 42 9.50 7.74 1.18
C LYS A 42 9.29 6.47 1.98
N ILE A 43 9.31 6.51 3.30
CA ILE A 43 8.62 5.50 4.12
C ILE A 43 7.63 6.21 5.02
N GLY A 44 6.42 5.67 5.14
CA GLY A 44 5.37 6.21 5.98
C GLY A 44 4.53 5.13 6.64
N ILE A 45 4.20 5.34 7.91
CA ILE A 45 3.18 4.59 8.62
C ILE A 45 2.02 5.55 8.82
N LEU A 46 0.93 5.33 8.09
CA LEU A 46 -0.27 6.14 8.17
C LEU A 46 -1.22 5.46 9.15
N ASP A 47 -1.23 5.95 10.39
CA ASP A 47 -2.12 5.42 11.44
C ASP A 47 -3.58 5.70 11.08
N MET A 48 -4.27 4.68 10.60
CA MET A 48 -5.68 4.77 10.20
C MET A 48 -6.64 4.61 11.38
N ARG A 49 -6.16 4.49 12.62
CA ARG A 49 -6.99 4.40 13.83
C ARG A 49 -6.90 5.68 14.67
N GLY A 50 -5.70 6.07 15.07
CA GLY A 50 -5.44 7.25 15.91
C GLY A 50 -5.08 8.52 15.12
N GLY A 51 -4.63 8.37 13.87
CA GLY A 51 -4.16 9.47 13.04
C GLY A 51 -5.27 10.43 12.58
N LYS A 52 -4.84 11.62 12.12
CA LYS A 52 -5.74 12.64 11.57
C LYS A 52 -5.84 12.48 10.05
N PRO A 53 -7.04 12.41 9.45
CA PRO A 53 -7.21 12.31 8.00
C PRO A 53 -6.44 13.37 7.20
N GLY A 54 -6.37 14.60 7.71
CA GLY A 54 -5.63 15.69 7.06
C GLY A 54 -4.10 15.49 7.00
N GLU A 55 -3.51 14.76 7.95
CA GLU A 55 -2.07 14.44 7.95
C GLU A 55 -1.77 13.30 6.97
N ILE A 56 -2.65 12.30 6.93
CA ILE A 56 -2.60 11.17 5.99
C ILE A 56 -2.70 11.71 4.56
N LEU A 57 -3.68 12.58 4.30
CA LEU A 57 -3.85 13.20 3.00
C LEU A 57 -2.68 14.09 2.61
N ARG A 58 -2.10 14.84 3.57
CA ARG A 58 -0.91 15.65 3.36
C ARG A 58 0.31 14.80 2.97
N PHE A 59 0.44 13.60 3.55
CA PHE A 59 1.47 12.64 3.13
C PHE A 59 1.27 12.23 1.68
N LEU A 60 0.05 11.79 1.31
CA LEU A 60 -0.28 11.31 -0.04
C LEU A 60 -0.12 12.41 -1.10
N ARG A 61 -0.59 13.63 -0.83
CA ARG A 61 -0.47 14.79 -1.75
C ARG A 61 0.97 15.23 -2.01
N LYS A 62 1.91 14.90 -1.12
CA LYS A 62 3.34 15.20 -1.32
C LYS A 62 4.05 14.19 -2.23
N ILE A 63 3.40 13.10 -2.61
CA ILE A 63 3.97 12.12 -3.54
C ILE A 63 3.96 12.74 -4.94
N LYS A 64 5.15 12.92 -5.51
CA LYS A 64 5.31 13.51 -6.84
C LYS A 64 4.84 12.53 -7.93
N PRO A 65 4.33 13.03 -9.08
CA PRO A 65 4.07 12.18 -10.24
C PRO A 65 5.30 11.36 -10.65
N GLY A 66 5.08 10.17 -11.21
CA GLY A 66 6.13 9.26 -11.66
C GLY A 66 6.72 8.35 -10.58
N ARG A 67 6.41 8.59 -9.30
CA ARG A 67 6.83 7.73 -8.18
C ARG A 67 6.00 6.45 -8.11
N ILE A 68 6.67 5.35 -7.79
CA ILE A 68 6.03 4.07 -7.49
C ILE A 68 5.62 4.11 -6.01
N VAL A 69 4.38 3.76 -5.72
CA VAL A 69 3.81 3.78 -4.37
C VAL A 69 3.41 2.37 -4.02
N LEU A 70 3.94 1.84 -2.92
CA LEU A 70 3.60 0.53 -2.40
C LEU A 70 2.92 0.68 -1.07
N VAL A 71 1.86 -0.08 -0.88
CA VAL A 71 0.99 0.02 0.28
C VAL A 71 0.65 -1.38 0.77
N ALA A 72 0.72 -1.58 2.07
CA ALA A 72 0.12 -2.71 2.75
C ALA A 72 -0.71 -2.22 3.93
N SER A 73 -1.90 -2.79 4.08
CA SER A 73 -2.66 -2.70 5.33
C SER A 73 -1.86 -3.28 6.49
N PHE A 74 -2.24 -2.92 7.70
CA PHE A 74 -1.99 -3.74 8.89
C PHE A 74 -3.06 -3.46 9.94
N ILE A 75 -3.66 -4.52 10.48
CA ILE A 75 -4.85 -4.42 11.34
C ILE A 75 -5.95 -3.68 10.57
N ASP A 76 -6.36 -2.48 10.94
CA ASP A 76 -7.46 -1.79 10.26
C ASP A 76 -6.97 -0.57 9.50
N ALA A 77 -7.17 -0.59 8.18
CA ALA A 77 -6.84 0.50 7.28
C ALA A 77 -8.00 1.48 7.03
N THR A 78 -9.20 1.21 7.56
CA THR A 78 -10.43 1.89 7.09
C THR A 78 -10.99 2.96 8.01
N THR A 79 -10.66 2.93 9.31
CA THR A 79 -11.26 3.83 10.32
C THR A 79 -11.09 5.34 9.99
N LYS A 80 -9.98 5.74 9.34
CA LYS A 80 -9.76 7.12 8.85
C LYS A 80 -9.81 7.26 7.31
N MET A 81 -10.30 6.25 6.59
CA MET A 81 -10.29 6.21 5.13
C MET A 81 -11.44 7.05 4.53
N THR A 82 -11.19 8.35 4.34
CA THR A 82 -12.15 9.28 3.72
C THR A 82 -12.22 9.11 2.20
N THR A 83 -13.27 9.66 1.57
CA THR A 83 -13.42 9.69 0.10
C THR A 83 -12.19 10.31 -0.57
N GLU A 84 -11.69 11.44 -0.08
CA GLU A 84 -10.48 12.08 -0.63
C GLU A 84 -9.24 11.18 -0.56
N ILE A 85 -9.06 10.41 0.50
CA ILE A 85 -7.94 9.46 0.61
C ILE A 85 -8.10 8.32 -0.41
N ARG A 86 -9.34 7.83 -0.60
CA ARG A 86 -9.63 6.80 -1.63
C ARG A 86 -9.34 7.34 -3.03
N GLU A 87 -9.73 8.57 -3.32
CA GLU A 87 -9.45 9.24 -4.60
C GLU A 87 -7.95 9.37 -4.87
N MET A 88 -7.12 9.62 -3.85
CA MET A 88 -5.66 9.61 -4.02
C MET A 88 -5.15 8.25 -4.52
N PHE A 89 -5.64 7.14 -3.95
CA PHE A 89 -5.24 5.79 -4.39
C PHE A 89 -5.81 5.44 -5.77
N ILE A 90 -7.02 5.87 -6.10
CA ILE A 90 -7.58 5.75 -7.46
C ILE A 90 -6.69 6.47 -8.47
N GLY A 91 -6.27 7.70 -8.17
CA GLY A 91 -5.32 8.48 -8.98
C GLY A 91 -3.89 7.89 -9.05
N MET A 92 -3.60 6.86 -8.25
CA MET A 92 -2.37 6.06 -8.33
C MET A 92 -2.59 4.73 -9.09
N GLY A 93 -3.82 4.44 -9.51
CA GLY A 93 -4.20 3.25 -10.27
C GLY A 93 -4.94 2.17 -9.48
N SER A 94 -5.37 2.42 -8.24
CA SER A 94 -6.16 1.44 -7.48
C SER A 94 -7.56 1.27 -8.06
N THR A 95 -7.97 0.01 -8.21
CA THR A 95 -9.31 -0.42 -8.63
C THR A 95 -10.10 -1.00 -7.47
N LEU A 96 -9.42 -1.51 -6.44
CA LEU A 96 -10.06 -2.17 -5.30
C LEU A 96 -10.24 -1.26 -4.08
N ILE A 97 -9.60 -0.08 -4.02
CA ILE A 97 -9.62 0.75 -2.79
C ILE A 97 -11.03 0.99 -2.31
N ASN A 98 -11.98 1.38 -3.17
CA ASN A 98 -13.39 1.63 -2.80
C ASN A 98 -14.10 0.40 -2.21
N SER A 99 -13.61 -0.81 -2.50
CA SER A 99 -14.15 -2.04 -1.95
C SER A 99 -13.52 -2.42 -0.60
N VAL A 100 -12.36 -1.86 -0.23
CA VAL A 100 -11.66 -2.17 1.03
C VAL A 100 -12.51 -1.77 2.23
N LYS A 101 -12.83 -2.76 3.05
CA LYS A 101 -13.63 -2.68 4.28
C LYS A 101 -12.79 -2.97 5.51
N GLN A 102 -13.40 -2.74 6.67
CA GLN A 102 -12.77 -3.03 7.96
C GLN A 102 -12.28 -4.48 7.99
N ARG A 103 -11.04 -4.66 8.44
CA ARG A 103 -10.33 -5.95 8.54
C ARG A 103 -9.98 -6.67 7.23
N ASP A 104 -10.27 -6.07 6.07
CA ASP A 104 -9.73 -6.60 4.82
C ASP A 104 -8.20 -6.48 4.83
N SER A 105 -7.51 -7.52 4.38
CA SER A 105 -6.08 -7.43 4.04
C SER A 105 -5.96 -6.88 2.63
N TRP A 106 -5.17 -5.82 2.42
CA TRP A 106 -5.02 -5.16 1.13
C TRP A 106 -3.56 -4.77 0.88
N VAL A 107 -3.07 -5.12 -0.31
CA VAL A 107 -1.78 -4.69 -0.83
C VAL A 107 -1.96 -4.07 -2.19
N PHE A 108 -1.21 -3.00 -2.44
CA PHE A 108 -1.30 -2.22 -3.66
C PHE A 108 0.06 -1.68 -4.04
N VAL A 109 0.38 -1.76 -5.32
CA VAL A 109 1.51 -1.06 -5.92
C VAL A 109 0.98 -0.25 -7.08
N GLY A 110 1.17 1.06 -7.07
CA GLY A 110 0.70 1.96 -8.11
C GLY A 110 1.76 2.96 -8.53
N ARG A 111 1.37 3.87 -9.43
CA ARG A 111 2.22 4.97 -9.84
C ARG A 111 1.47 6.29 -9.72
N ALA A 112 2.04 7.22 -8.98
CA ALA A 112 1.44 8.54 -8.81
C ALA A 112 1.32 9.26 -10.15
N GLY A 113 0.12 9.74 -10.46
CA GLY A 113 -0.21 10.41 -11.72
C GLY A 113 -0.40 9.45 -12.90
N ALA A 114 -0.54 8.14 -12.66
CA ALA A 114 -0.91 7.20 -13.71
C ALA A 114 -2.38 7.38 -14.12
N SER A 115 -2.65 7.23 -15.41
CA SER A 115 -4.01 7.22 -15.97
C SER A 115 -4.60 5.81 -16.10
N ASN A 116 -3.77 4.77 -15.97
CA ASN A 116 -4.16 3.37 -16.10
C ASN A 116 -4.28 2.69 -14.73
N SER A 117 -5.14 1.66 -14.67
CA SER A 117 -5.21 0.77 -13.51
C SER A 117 -3.89 0.03 -13.28
N SER A 118 -3.59 -0.24 -12.02
CA SER A 118 -2.46 -1.08 -11.65
C SER A 118 -2.80 -2.56 -11.83
N LEU A 119 -1.80 -3.33 -12.25
CA LEU A 119 -1.84 -4.79 -12.27
C LEU A 119 -1.42 -5.42 -10.93
N PHE A 120 -0.93 -4.59 -10.00
CA PHE A 120 -0.37 -5.02 -8.72
C PHE A 120 -1.28 -4.60 -7.58
N GLU A 121 -2.43 -5.25 -7.46
CA GLU A 121 -3.38 -5.00 -6.39
C GLU A 121 -4.05 -6.30 -5.97
N LYS A 122 -4.14 -6.55 -4.66
CA LYS A 122 -4.80 -7.73 -4.12
C LYS A 122 -5.51 -7.40 -2.81
N ARG A 123 -6.68 -8.00 -2.62
CA ARG A 123 -7.49 -7.89 -1.40
C ARG A 123 -7.97 -9.26 -0.97
N ALA A 124 -7.87 -9.54 0.32
CA ALA A 124 -8.60 -10.63 0.96
C ALA A 124 -9.69 -10.00 1.84
N ALA A 125 -10.95 -10.28 1.51
CA ALA A 125 -12.08 -9.75 2.26
C ALA A 125 -12.20 -10.48 3.61
N SER A 126 -12.44 -9.73 4.69
CA SER A 126 -12.78 -10.34 5.97
C SER A 126 -14.20 -10.91 5.92
N ASP A 127 -14.34 -12.18 6.25
CA ASP A 127 -15.60 -12.91 6.31
C ASP A 127 -15.56 -13.88 7.49
N GLU A 128 -16.48 -13.74 8.43
CA GLU A 128 -16.51 -14.55 9.66
C GLU A 128 -16.49 -16.06 9.40
N LYS A 129 -17.03 -16.53 8.28
CA LYS A 129 -17.05 -17.95 7.91
C LYS A 129 -15.75 -18.43 7.27
N ASN A 130 -15.05 -17.55 6.58
CA ASN A 130 -13.89 -17.89 5.75
C ASN A 130 -12.56 -17.35 6.31
N ASN A 131 -12.62 -16.59 7.40
CA ASN A 131 -11.45 -16.07 8.09
C ASN A 131 -10.60 -17.22 8.63
N ILE A 132 -9.31 -17.22 8.27
CA ILE A 132 -8.37 -18.26 8.69
C ILE A 132 -7.71 -17.95 10.05
N TYR A 133 -7.92 -16.73 10.54
CA TYR A 133 -7.52 -16.27 11.88
C TYR A 133 -8.76 -15.74 12.61
N GLU A 134 -8.65 -15.50 13.92
CA GLU A 134 -9.75 -15.01 14.75
C GLU A 134 -10.25 -13.62 14.29
N GLY A 135 -11.26 -13.62 13.43
CA GLY A 135 -11.85 -12.40 12.85
C GLY A 135 -11.02 -11.72 11.77
N TRP A 136 -10.01 -12.38 11.20
CA TRP A 136 -9.14 -11.85 10.14
C TRP A 136 -8.96 -12.80 8.95
N PRO A 137 -8.92 -12.29 7.71
CA PRO A 137 -8.64 -13.09 6.53
C PRO A 137 -7.16 -13.44 6.42
N GLY A 138 -6.81 -14.27 5.44
CA GLY A 138 -5.41 -14.57 5.15
C GLY A 138 -4.61 -13.34 4.73
N MET A 139 -3.30 -13.44 4.90
CA MET A 139 -2.37 -12.42 4.39
C MET A 139 -2.41 -12.39 2.85
N VAL A 140 -2.25 -11.20 2.29
CA VAL A 140 -2.12 -11.01 0.85
C VAL A 140 -0.68 -10.66 0.50
N GLU A 141 -0.18 -11.29 -0.54
CA GLU A 141 1.17 -11.07 -1.06
C GLU A 141 1.09 -10.71 -2.54
N LEU A 142 1.98 -9.81 -2.95
CA LEU A 142 2.24 -9.48 -4.34
C LEU A 142 3.74 -9.59 -4.59
N ALA A 143 4.08 -10.13 -5.75
CA ALA A 143 5.44 -10.17 -6.26
C ALA A 143 5.38 -10.00 -7.77
N GLY A 144 6.36 -9.28 -8.32
CA GLY A 144 6.50 -9.13 -9.76
C GLY A 144 7.46 -8.01 -10.11
N CYS A 145 7.58 -7.74 -11.41
CA CYS A 145 8.47 -6.71 -11.93
C CYS A 145 7.65 -5.48 -12.31
N PHE A 146 7.97 -4.34 -11.70
CA PHE A 146 7.34 -3.08 -12.09
C PHE A 146 8.06 -2.52 -13.32
N PRO A 147 7.36 -2.26 -14.45
CA PRO A 147 8.00 -1.74 -15.64
C PRO A 147 8.56 -0.33 -15.37
N GLY A 148 9.80 -0.10 -15.80
CA GLY A 148 10.40 1.24 -15.79
C GLY A 148 9.62 2.23 -16.65
N ASN A 149 9.91 3.52 -16.50
CA ASN A 149 9.39 4.54 -17.42
C ASN A 149 9.80 4.19 -18.86
N ARG A 150 8.83 3.88 -19.73
CA ARG A 150 9.05 3.99 -21.17
C ARG A 150 9.00 5.47 -21.51
N ARG A 151 10.12 6.01 -22.01
CA ARG A 151 10.11 7.28 -22.74
C ARG A 151 9.42 7.09 -24.08
#